data_AF-A0A672GWC3-F1
#
_entry.id   AF-A0A672GWC3-F1
#
_cell.length_a   1.000
_cell.length_b   1.000
_cell.length_c   1.000
_cell.angle_alpha   90.00
_cell.angle_beta   90.00
_cell.angle_gamma   90.00
#
_symmetry.space_group_name_H-M   'P 1'
#
loop_
_entity.id
_entity.type
_entity.pdbx_description
1 polymer ?
#
loop_
_entity_poly.entity_id
_entity_poly.type
_entity_poly.pdbx_seq_one_letter_code
_entity_poly.pdbx_strand_id
1 'polypeptide(L)'
;MAAMTEPLCLERDVCRVIELLDRLQRTGELPPPKLQALQRVLQSKFCAAIREVYEQLYDTLDIVGGPEVRAQATAKATVAAFAASEGHAHPRVVELPKTEEGLGFNIMGGKEQNSPIYISRVIPGGVADRQGGLKRGDQLLSVNGVVTSKSTKMTFKK
;
A
#
# COMPACT_ATOMS: atom_id res chain seq x y z
N MET A 1 38.24 -9.20 15.19
CA MET A 1 37.37 -10.32 14.83
C MET A 1 36.00 -9.75 14.51
N ALA A 2 35.62 -9.74 13.24
CA ALA A 2 34.34 -9.19 12.80
C ALA A 2 33.23 -10.13 13.26
N ALA A 3 32.32 -9.63 14.09
CA ALA A 3 31.09 -10.33 14.43
C ALA A 3 30.29 -10.47 13.12
N MET A 4 30.36 -11.66 12.53
CA MET A 4 29.50 -12.06 11.44
C MET A 4 28.07 -12.04 12.01
N THR A 5 27.35 -10.94 11.79
CA THR A 5 25.90 -10.88 12.00
C THR A 5 25.30 -12.02 11.20
N GLU A 6 24.79 -13.04 11.89
CA GLU A 6 24.05 -14.12 11.25
C GLU A 6 22.96 -13.51 10.36
N PRO A 7 22.82 -13.96 9.11
CA PRO A 7 21.72 -13.50 8.26
C PRO A 7 20.41 -13.81 8.97
N LEU A 8 19.46 -12.87 8.89
CA LEU A 8 18.15 -13.04 9.48
C LEU A 8 17.54 -14.36 9.00
N CYS A 9 17.37 -15.32 9.90
CA CYS A 9 16.82 -16.63 9.58
C CYS A 9 15.29 -16.64 9.70
N LEU A 10 14.63 -15.57 9.23
CA LEU A 10 13.19 -15.40 9.43
C LEU A 10 12.39 -16.54 8.81
N GLU A 11 12.85 -17.06 7.67
CA GLU A 11 12.26 -18.25 7.05
C GLU A 11 12.32 -19.48 7.95
N ARG A 12 13.49 -19.76 8.54
CA ARG A 12 13.69 -20.91 9.43
C ARG A 12 12.82 -20.79 10.68
N ASP A 13 12.74 -19.61 11.26
CA ASP A 13 11.95 -19.36 12.46
C ASP A 13 10.45 -19.52 12.18
N VAL A 14 9.97 -19.02 11.04
CA VAL A 14 8.56 -19.17 10.62
C VAL A 14 8.22 -20.64 10.35
N CYS A 15 9.09 -21.37 9.66
CA CYS A 15 8.93 -22.81 9.46
C CYS A 15 8.86 -23.54 10.81
N ARG A 16 9.74 -23.18 11.75
CA ARG A 16 9.74 -23.79 13.08
C ARG A 16 8.47 -23.48 13.87
N VAL A 17 7.96 -22.25 13.79
CA VAL A 17 6.69 -21.88 14.43
C VAL A 17 5.53 -22.70 13.85
N ILE A 18 5.49 -22.90 12.54
CA ILE A 18 4.45 -23.73 11.89
C ILE A 18 4.50 -25.17 12.40
N GLU A 19 5.69 -25.77 12.51
CA GLU A 19 5.85 -27.12 13.08
C GLU A 19 5.36 -27.21 14.53
N LEU A 20 5.67 -26.20 15.35
CA LEU A 20 5.24 -26.16 16.75
C LEU A 20 3.73 -25.99 16.86
N LEU A 21 3.11 -25.17 16.01
CA LEU A 21 1.66 -25.00 15.94
C LEU A 21 0.96 -26.31 15.56
N ASP A 22 1.52 -27.09 14.62
CA ASP A 22 0.99 -28.39 14.22
C ASP A 22 1.09 -29.43 15.36
N ARG A 23 2.19 -29.42 16.13
CA ARG A 23 2.33 -30.26 17.33
C ARG A 23 1.33 -29.87 18.42
N LEU A 24 1.14 -28.59 18.68
CA LEU A 24 0.19 -28.07 19.68
C LEU A 24 -1.27 -28.38 19.33
N GLN A 25 -1.62 -28.37 18.04
CA GLN A 25 -2.96 -28.79 17.61
C GLN A 25 -3.20 -30.29 17.87
N ARG A 26 -2.16 -31.12 17.80
CA ARG A 26 -2.25 -32.56 18.11
C ARG A 26 -2.33 -32.86 19.61
N THR A 27 -1.76 -32.02 20.47
CA THR A 27 -1.86 -32.23 21.93
C THR A 27 -3.23 -31.84 22.48
N GLY A 28 -4.00 -31.02 21.77
CA GLY A 28 -5.38 -30.67 22.14
C GLY A 28 -5.52 -29.70 23.32
N GLU A 29 -4.41 -29.16 23.83
CA GLU A 29 -4.41 -28.29 25.01
C GLU A 29 -4.90 -26.85 24.74
N LEU A 30 -5.06 -26.46 23.47
CA LEU A 30 -5.36 -25.10 23.07
C LEU A 30 -6.51 -25.04 22.05
N PRO A 31 -7.29 -23.94 22.03
CA PRO A 31 -8.40 -23.78 21.11
C PRO A 31 -7.92 -23.83 19.65
N PRO A 32 -8.33 -24.85 18.87
CA PRO A 32 -7.83 -25.06 17.51
C PRO A 32 -8.10 -23.90 16.53
N PRO A 33 -9.19 -23.12 16.59
CA PRO A 33 -9.45 -22.11 15.55
C PRO A 33 -8.41 -20.98 15.53
N LYS A 34 -7.85 -20.60 16.69
CA LYS A 34 -6.82 -19.56 16.77
C LYS A 34 -5.48 -20.03 16.22
N LEU A 35 -5.08 -21.26 16.57
CA LEU A 35 -3.84 -21.87 16.09
C LEU A 35 -3.89 -22.07 14.57
N GLN A 36 -5.02 -22.55 14.05
CA GLN A 36 -5.20 -22.80 12.63
C GLN A 36 -5.25 -21.49 11.82
N ALA A 37 -5.87 -20.43 12.37
CA ALA A 37 -5.84 -19.11 11.76
C ALA A 37 -4.41 -18.54 11.70
N LEU A 38 -3.65 -18.62 12.80
CA LEU A 38 -2.26 -18.16 12.84
C LEU A 38 -1.39 -18.92 11.85
N GLN A 39 -1.54 -20.25 11.78
CA GLN A 39 -0.83 -21.09 10.82
C GLN A 39 -1.15 -20.69 9.37
N ARG A 40 -2.42 -20.44 9.04
CA ARG A 40 -2.82 -19.95 7.70
C ARG A 40 -2.21 -18.59 7.38
N VAL A 41 -2.14 -17.69 8.35
CA VAL A 41 -1.52 -16.36 8.16
C VAL A 41 -0.03 -16.51 7.87
N LEU A 42 0.70 -17.28 8.67
CA LEU A 42 2.14 -17.52 8.50
C LEU A 42 2.47 -18.24 7.17
N GLN A 43 1.59 -19.12 6.72
CA GLN A 43 1.71 -19.83 5.43
C GLN A 43 1.17 -19.04 4.22
N SER A 44 0.60 -17.85 4.45
CA SER A 44 -0.02 -17.08 3.36
C SER A 44 1.04 -16.50 2.40
N LYS A 45 0.66 -16.38 1.13
CA LYS A 45 1.48 -15.68 0.12
C LYS A 45 1.78 -14.23 0.52
N PHE A 46 0.86 -13.60 1.24
CA PHE A 46 1.05 -12.23 1.75
C PHE A 46 2.15 -12.16 2.82
N CYS A 47 2.13 -13.08 3.80
CA CYS A 47 3.18 -13.16 4.80
C CYS A 47 4.53 -13.52 4.17
N ALA A 48 4.56 -14.42 3.18
CA ALA A 48 5.77 -14.71 2.41
C ALA A 48 6.34 -13.44 1.74
N ALA A 49 5.51 -12.67 1.03
CA ALA A 49 5.93 -11.43 0.40
C ALA A 49 6.46 -10.39 1.42
N ILE A 50 5.82 -10.26 2.59
CA ILE A 50 6.31 -9.36 3.65
C ILE A 50 7.72 -9.75 4.09
N ARG A 51 7.98 -11.05 4.27
CA ARG A 51 9.31 -11.55 4.69
C ARG A 51 10.37 -11.24 3.65
N GLU A 52 10.07 -11.51 2.37
CA GLU A 52 11.00 -11.21 1.28
C GLU A 52 11.37 -9.72 1.24
N VAL A 53 10.38 -8.82 1.37
CA VAL A 53 10.63 -7.38 1.39
C VAL A 53 11.41 -6.96 2.64
N TYR A 54 11.08 -7.53 3.81
CA TYR A 54 11.80 -7.22 5.05
C TYR A 54 13.27 -7.62 4.97
N GLU A 55 13.58 -8.83 4.48
CA GLU A 55 14.96 -9.31 4.33
C GLU A 55 15.76 -8.46 3.34
N GLN A 56 15.17 -8.18 2.16
CA GLN A 56 15.79 -7.30 1.16
C GLN A 56 16.07 -5.89 1.72
N LEU A 57 15.10 -5.29 2.42
CA LEU A 57 15.29 -3.98 3.04
C LEU A 57 16.29 -4.04 4.20
N TYR A 58 16.31 -5.12 4.97
CA TYR A 58 17.26 -5.25 6.06
C TYR A 58 18.68 -5.25 5.51
N ASP A 59 18.97 -6.04 4.48
CA ASP A 59 20.31 -6.15 3.88
C ASP A 59 20.76 -4.87 3.16
N THR A 60 19.84 -4.14 2.54
CA THR A 60 20.17 -2.95 1.72
C THR A 60 20.24 -1.65 2.51
N LEU A 61 19.51 -1.53 3.63
CA LEU A 61 19.48 -0.29 4.40
C LEU A 61 20.71 -0.18 5.31
N ASP A 62 21.56 0.79 5.01
CA ASP A 62 22.65 1.23 5.89
C ASP A 62 22.08 2.17 6.96
N ILE A 63 21.67 1.58 8.08
CA ILE A 63 21.07 2.31 9.21
C ILE A 63 22.13 2.50 10.29
N VAL A 64 22.46 3.74 10.57
CA VAL A 64 23.35 4.13 11.67
C VAL A 64 22.64 3.84 13.00
N GLY A 65 23.05 2.75 13.65
CA GLY A 65 22.48 2.34 14.94
C GLY A 65 22.77 0.88 15.29
N GLY A 66 22.27 0.45 16.44
CA GLY A 66 22.31 -0.96 16.85
C GLY A 66 21.36 -1.84 16.04
N PRO A 67 21.47 -3.18 16.16
CA PRO A 67 20.65 -4.14 15.41
C PRO A 67 19.14 -3.96 15.65
N GLU A 68 18.74 -3.53 16.84
CA GLU A 68 17.35 -3.23 17.20
C GLU A 68 16.79 -2.01 16.44
N VAL A 69 17.59 -0.95 16.32
CA VAL A 69 17.23 0.26 15.57
C VAL A 69 17.09 -0.07 14.08
N ARG A 70 18.02 -0.88 13.55
CA ARG A 70 17.94 -1.37 12.17
C ARG A 70 16.66 -2.18 11.95
N ALA A 71 16.37 -3.16 12.81
CA ALA A 71 15.16 -3.97 12.71
C ALA A 71 13.87 -3.15 12.75
N GLN A 72 13.79 -2.16 13.65
CA GLN A 72 12.63 -1.29 13.77
C GLN A 72 12.45 -0.41 12.51
N ALA A 73 13.53 0.16 11.99
CA ALA A 73 13.49 0.99 10.79
C ALA A 73 13.12 0.16 9.54
N THR A 74 13.69 -1.04 9.39
CA THR A 74 13.33 -1.98 8.32
C THR A 74 11.86 -2.39 8.40
N ALA A 75 11.34 -2.70 9.59
CA ALA A 75 9.93 -3.05 9.78
C ALA A 75 9.01 -1.89 9.33
N LYS A 76 9.34 -0.66 9.74
CA LYS A 76 8.60 0.55 9.33
C LYS A 76 8.66 0.76 7.82
N ALA A 77 9.83 0.60 7.20
CA ALA A 77 10.01 0.74 5.76
C ALA A 77 9.22 -0.33 4.99
N THR A 78 9.20 -1.57 5.48
CA THR A 78 8.41 -2.67 4.91
C THR A 78 6.93 -2.31 4.90
N VAL A 79 6.37 -1.92 6.06
CA VAL A 79 4.97 -1.50 6.17
C VAL A 79 4.67 -0.31 5.27
N ALA A 80 5.56 0.69 5.21
CA ALA A 80 5.41 1.84 4.33
C ALA A 80 5.40 1.45 2.85
N ALA A 81 6.24 0.51 2.42
CA ALA A 81 6.29 0.00 1.05
C ALA A 81 5.00 -0.73 0.64
N PHE A 82 4.41 -1.53 1.54
CA PHE A 82 3.12 -2.17 1.29
C PHE A 82 1.97 -1.16 1.27
N ALA A 83 1.92 -0.24 2.25
CA ALA A 83 0.91 0.82 2.28
C ALA A 83 1.00 1.75 1.06
N ALA A 84 2.23 1.98 0.57
CA ALA A 84 2.51 2.66 -0.68
C ALA A 84 1.92 1.90 -1.88
N SER A 85 2.16 0.58 -1.94
CA SER A 85 1.69 -0.29 -3.02
C SER A 85 0.16 -0.39 -3.07
N GLU A 86 -0.52 -0.29 -1.93
CA GLU A 86 -1.98 -0.28 -1.84
C GLU A 86 -2.61 1.06 -2.26
N GLY A 87 -2.25 1.62 -3.43
CA GLY A 87 -3.06 2.53 -4.28
C GLY A 87 -3.78 3.76 -3.68
N HIS A 88 -3.65 4.05 -2.39
CA HIS A 88 -4.40 5.07 -1.67
C HIS A 88 -3.53 6.28 -1.33
N ALA A 89 -2.20 6.14 -1.31
CA ALA A 89 -1.29 7.26 -1.04
C ALA A 89 -0.59 7.81 -2.30
N HIS A 90 -0.58 7.07 -3.42
CA HIS A 90 0.18 7.47 -4.61
C HIS A 90 -0.65 8.37 -5.53
N PRO A 91 -0.14 9.57 -5.88
CA PRO A 91 -0.73 10.39 -6.91
C PRO A 91 -0.90 9.58 -8.21
N ARG A 92 -2.15 9.40 -8.64
CA ARG A 92 -2.51 8.75 -9.90
C ARG A 92 -2.80 9.80 -10.95
N VAL A 93 -2.39 9.53 -12.17
CA VAL A 93 -2.66 10.42 -13.30
C VAL A 93 -3.83 9.87 -14.10
N VAL A 94 -4.84 10.70 -14.28
CA VAL A 94 -6.06 10.40 -15.02
C VAL A 94 -6.13 11.31 -16.23
N GLU A 95 -6.29 10.72 -17.42
CA GLU A 95 -6.45 11.43 -18.67
C GLU A 95 -7.90 11.30 -19.15
N LEU A 96 -8.62 12.43 -19.21
CA LEU A 96 -10.01 12.45 -19.67
C LEU A 96 -10.10 13.13 -21.04
N PRO A 97 -10.84 12.55 -22.01
CA PRO A 97 -11.13 13.23 -23.26
C PRO A 97 -12.01 14.46 -23.01
N LYS A 98 -11.78 15.54 -23.77
CA LYS A 98 -12.67 16.70 -23.74
C LYS A 98 -13.87 16.42 -24.64
N THR A 99 -15.05 16.38 -24.05
CA THR A 99 -16.33 16.30 -24.76
C THR A 99 -17.13 17.58 -24.53
N GLU A 100 -18.16 17.81 -25.35
CA GLU A 100 -19.09 18.95 -25.16
C GLU A 100 -19.85 18.87 -23.82
N GLU A 101 -19.98 17.66 -23.26
CA GLU A 101 -20.61 17.38 -21.97
C GLU A 101 -19.67 17.67 -20.75
N GLY A 102 -18.41 18.02 -21.01
CA GLY A 102 -17.39 18.23 -19.98
C GLY A 102 -16.77 16.93 -19.46
N LEU A 103 -16.11 17.00 -18.29
CA LEU A 103 -15.30 15.88 -17.78
C LEU A 103 -16.10 14.85 -16.96
N GLY A 104 -17.36 15.12 -16.63
CA GLY A 104 -18.23 14.16 -15.95
C GLY A 104 -18.02 14.03 -14.43
N PHE A 105 -17.50 15.05 -13.74
CA PHE A 105 -17.37 15.06 -12.28
C PHE A 105 -17.51 16.48 -11.71
N ASN A 106 -17.84 16.57 -10.42
CA ASN A 106 -17.93 17.81 -9.67
C ASN A 106 -16.78 17.92 -8.66
N ILE A 107 -16.29 19.13 -8.45
CA ILE A 107 -15.28 19.45 -7.45
C ILE A 107 -15.88 20.25 -6.28
N MET A 108 -15.20 20.25 -5.14
CA MET A 108 -15.46 21.11 -3.99
C MET A 108 -14.13 21.60 -3.39
N GLY A 109 -14.19 22.67 -2.62
CA GLY A 109 -13.00 23.33 -2.06
C GLY A 109 -12.31 24.25 -3.07
N GLY A 110 -11.05 24.57 -2.80
CA GLY A 110 -10.25 25.50 -3.61
C GLY A 110 -9.94 26.80 -2.86
N LYS A 111 -9.29 27.72 -3.58
CA LYS A 111 -8.73 28.95 -3.02
C LYS A 111 -9.78 29.81 -2.30
N GLU A 112 -11.00 29.89 -2.84
CA GLU A 112 -12.09 30.68 -2.25
C GLU A 112 -12.56 30.13 -0.90
N GLN A 113 -12.43 28.82 -0.68
CA GLN A 113 -12.82 28.14 0.56
C GLN A 113 -11.62 27.83 1.46
N ASN A 114 -10.43 28.35 1.13
CA ASN A 114 -9.16 28.06 1.78
C ASN A 114 -8.94 26.55 2.09
N SER A 115 -9.36 25.68 1.17
CA SER A 115 -9.36 24.23 1.36
C SER A 115 -8.85 23.50 0.11
N PRO A 116 -8.31 22.27 0.25
CA PRO A 116 -7.90 21.50 -0.91
C PRO A 116 -9.08 21.18 -1.84
N ILE A 117 -8.78 20.92 -3.12
CA ILE A 117 -9.80 20.61 -4.12
C ILE A 117 -10.07 19.09 -4.10
N TYR A 118 -11.32 18.71 -3.88
CA TYR A 118 -11.75 17.30 -3.84
C TYR A 118 -12.84 17.01 -4.86
N ILE A 119 -12.89 15.77 -5.35
CA ILE A 119 -14.02 15.25 -6.13
C ILE A 119 -15.22 15.05 -5.20
N SER A 120 -16.24 15.89 -5.35
CA SER A 120 -17.48 15.80 -4.57
C SER A 120 -18.41 14.71 -5.11
N ARG A 121 -18.45 14.55 -6.44
CA ARG A 121 -19.30 13.57 -7.13
C ARG A 121 -18.71 13.20 -8.49
N VAL A 122 -18.82 11.93 -8.86
CA VAL A 122 -18.63 11.46 -10.24
C VAL A 122 -20.02 11.26 -10.86
N ILE A 123 -20.25 11.76 -12.07
CA ILE A 123 -21.55 11.73 -12.74
C ILE A 123 -21.75 10.35 -13.37
N PRO A 124 -22.77 9.56 -12.97
CA PRO A 124 -23.03 8.25 -13.54
C PRO A 124 -23.20 8.32 -15.05
N GLY A 125 -22.51 7.46 -15.79
CA GLY A 125 -22.53 7.44 -17.25
C GLY A 125 -21.77 8.59 -17.94
N GLY A 126 -21.17 9.51 -17.16
CA GLY A 126 -20.31 10.59 -17.66
C GLY A 126 -18.89 10.10 -18.01
N VAL A 127 -18.08 10.99 -18.59
CA VAL A 127 -16.73 10.65 -19.07
C VAL A 127 -15.83 10.07 -17.97
N ALA A 128 -15.80 10.70 -16.79
CA ALA A 128 -15.04 10.21 -15.64
C ALA A 128 -15.51 8.86 -15.09
N ASP A 129 -16.82 8.59 -15.14
CA ASP A 129 -17.40 7.33 -14.68
C ASP A 129 -17.05 6.19 -15.64
N ARG A 130 -17.17 6.43 -16.96
CA ARG A 130 -16.80 5.45 -18.00
C ARG A 130 -15.32 5.09 -17.97
N GLN A 131 -14.46 6.02 -17.61
CA GLN A 131 -13.03 5.73 -17.43
C GLN A 131 -12.76 4.94 -16.14
N GLY A 132 -13.58 5.11 -15.09
CA GLY A 132 -13.47 4.39 -13.83
C GLY A 132 -12.26 4.76 -12.95
N GLY A 133 -11.44 5.74 -13.38
CA GLY A 133 -10.21 6.15 -12.69
C GLY A 133 -10.43 7.11 -11.51
N LEU A 134 -11.62 7.69 -11.38
CA LEU A 134 -11.97 8.71 -10.39
C LEU A 134 -13.07 8.24 -9.44
N LYS A 135 -12.93 8.60 -8.17
CA LYS A 135 -13.95 8.33 -7.14
C LYS A 135 -14.17 9.56 -6.28
N ARG A 136 -15.35 9.64 -5.65
CA ARG A 136 -15.64 10.63 -4.61
C ARG A 136 -14.58 10.57 -3.52
N GLY A 137 -14.09 11.74 -3.11
CA GLY A 137 -13.05 11.88 -2.09
C GLY A 137 -11.65 12.02 -2.66
N ASP A 138 -11.41 11.73 -3.94
CA ASP A 138 -10.10 11.94 -4.55
C ASP A 138 -9.75 13.45 -4.52
N GLN A 139 -8.57 13.81 -4.04
CA GLN A 139 -8.04 15.16 -4.03
C GLN A 139 -7.34 15.47 -5.36
N LEU A 140 -7.73 16.55 -6.03
CA LEU A 140 -7.03 17.07 -7.20
C LEU A 140 -5.76 17.80 -6.76
N LEU A 141 -4.61 17.33 -7.23
CA LEU A 141 -3.29 17.88 -6.91
C LEU A 141 -2.78 18.83 -7.98
N SER A 142 -2.92 18.42 -9.24
CA SER A 142 -2.48 19.22 -10.38
C SER A 142 -3.30 18.91 -11.61
N VAL A 143 -3.46 19.91 -12.46
CA VAL A 143 -3.92 19.77 -13.84
C VAL A 143 -2.73 20.16 -14.69
N ASN A 144 -2.29 19.30 -15.61
CA ASN A 144 -1.17 19.67 -16.47
C ASN A 144 -1.52 20.95 -17.24
N GLY A 145 -0.63 21.95 -17.15
CA GLY A 145 -0.81 23.32 -17.65
C GLY A 145 -0.92 23.50 -19.16
N VAL A 146 -1.31 22.48 -19.92
CA VAL A 146 -1.61 22.58 -21.35
C VAL A 146 -2.99 22.00 -21.60
N VAL A 147 -3.93 22.90 -21.85
CA VAL A 147 -5.25 22.60 -22.39
C VAL A 147 -5.05 22.21 -23.85
N THR A 148 -4.54 21.01 -24.14
CA THR A 148 -4.45 20.52 -25.53
C THR A 148 -5.87 20.27 -26.04
N SER A 149 -6.13 20.52 -27.32
CA SER A 149 -7.49 20.50 -27.90
C SER A 149 -8.24 19.15 -27.80
N LYS A 150 -7.57 18.07 -27.34
CA LYS A 150 -8.12 16.69 -27.38
C LYS A 150 -8.32 16.02 -26.01
N SER A 151 -7.57 16.38 -24.97
CA SER A 151 -7.67 15.72 -23.65
C SER A 151 -7.15 16.61 -22.50
N THR A 152 -7.53 16.27 -21.27
CA THR A 152 -7.03 16.90 -20.03
C THR A 152 -6.38 15.84 -19.14
N LYS A 153 -5.13 16.09 -18.74
CA LYS A 153 -4.36 15.23 -17.83
C LYS A 153 -4.35 15.82 -16.42
N MET A 154 -4.81 15.06 -15.44
CA MET A 154 -5.00 15.51 -14.06
C MET A 154 -4.40 14.49 -13.09
N THR A 155 -3.77 14.99 -12.03
CA THR A 155 -3.16 14.17 -10.98
C THR A 155 -4.02 14.22 -9.74
N PHE A 156 -4.39 13.05 -9.22
CA PHE A 156 -5.25 12.89 -8.06
C PHE A 156 -4.59 12.02 -6.99
N LYS A 157 -4.91 12.24 -5.72
CA LYS A 157 -4.62 11.29 -4.62
C LYS A 157 -5.90 10.96 -3.87
N LYS A 158 -5.91 9.87 -3.10
CA LYS A 158 -7.04 9.56 -2.22
C LYS A 158 -6.89 10.26 -0.86
#